data_AF-A0A820F0W5-F1
#
_entry.id   AF-A0A820F0W5-F1
#
_cell.length_a   1.000
_cell.length_b   1.000
_cell.length_c   1.000
_cell.angle_alpha   90.00
_cell.angle_beta   90.00
_cell.angle_gamma   90.00
#
_symmetry.space_group_name_H-M   'P 1'
#
loop_
_entity.id
_entity.type
_entity.pdbx_description
1 polymer ?
#
loop_
_entity_poly.entity_id
_entity_poly.type
_entity_poly.pdbx_seq_one_letter_code
_entity_poly.pdbx_strand_id
1 'polypeptide(L)'
;FQSWPYEPSIHSIPANNRLLLGMISPLPPQFCPLSYTIDKGPIRHNLIEGGLIGGTSDVIHWWTSVFYETINIYISKNFFIGKDQYLMNAIALTYPHRINMILSFRTSCGDVWFAFGPLLANQAEKQKLTFSKTCQHQNLSEVIIPFEDICIDPRNVIQ
;
A
#
# COMPACT_ATOMS: atom_id res chain seq x y z
N PHE A 1 -15.84 -16.44 16.43
CA PHE A 1 -15.40 -15.50 15.39
C PHE A 1 -13.94 -15.79 15.11
N GLN A 2 -13.60 -16.29 13.91
CA GLN A 2 -12.20 -16.23 13.48
C GLN A 2 -11.96 -14.79 13.08
N SER A 3 -11.07 -14.12 13.81
CA SER A 3 -10.76 -12.70 13.59
C SER A 3 -10.00 -12.57 12.28
N TRP A 4 -10.55 -11.78 11.35
CA TRP A 4 -9.78 -11.23 10.25
C TRP A 4 -8.91 -10.08 10.80
N PRO A 5 -7.62 -10.00 10.43
CA PRO A 5 -6.88 -10.92 9.56
C PRO A 5 -6.43 -12.21 10.26
N TYR A 6 -6.19 -13.27 9.47
CA TYR A 6 -5.66 -14.55 9.97
C TYR A 6 -4.23 -14.40 10.48
N GLU A 7 -4.03 -14.63 11.78
CA GLU A 7 -2.78 -14.34 12.48
C GLU A 7 -1.52 -14.95 11.83
N PRO A 8 -1.51 -16.23 11.38
CA PRO A 8 -0.34 -16.79 10.68
C PRO A 8 0.02 -16.08 9.37
N SER A 9 -0.95 -15.48 8.68
CA SER A 9 -0.67 -14.66 7.50
C SER A 9 0.03 -13.35 7.89
N ILE A 10 -0.33 -12.75 9.03
CA ILE A 10 0.32 -11.54 9.54
C ILE A 10 1.76 -11.78 9.96
N HIS A 11 2.07 -12.94 10.55
CA HIS A 11 3.45 -13.30 10.94
C HIS A 11 4.43 -13.40 9.76
N SER A 12 3.93 -13.56 8.54
CA SER A 12 4.76 -13.56 7.34
C SER A 12 5.08 -12.16 6.80
N ILE A 13 4.41 -11.13 7.30
CA ILE A 13 4.71 -9.74 6.97
C ILE A 13 6.00 -9.35 7.72
N PRO A 14 7.02 -8.80 7.03
CA PRO A 14 8.26 -8.40 7.67
C PRO A 14 8.01 -7.48 8.87
N ALA A 15 8.38 -7.92 10.07
CA ALA A 15 8.35 -7.11 11.29
C ALA A 15 9.52 -6.11 11.28
N ASN A 16 9.43 -5.10 10.41
CA ASN A 16 10.40 -4.01 10.30
C ASN A 16 9.77 -2.67 10.69
N ASN A 17 10.59 -1.64 10.88
CA ASN A 17 10.14 -0.30 11.25
C ASN A 17 9.61 0.50 10.03
N ARG A 18 8.81 -0.16 9.19
CA ARG A 18 8.20 0.42 7.98
C ARG A 18 6.69 0.27 8.01
N LEU A 19 6.02 1.26 7.43
CA LEU A 19 4.58 1.26 7.24
C LEU A 19 4.21 0.30 6.11
N LEU A 20 3.18 -0.49 6.31
CA LEU A 20 2.59 -1.32 5.27
C LEU A 20 1.39 -0.59 4.66
N LEU A 21 1.40 -0.41 3.33
CA LEU A 21 0.28 0.15 2.58
C LEU A 21 -0.17 -0.80 1.46
N GLY A 22 -1.44 -0.70 1.08
CA GLY A 22 -1.99 -1.40 -0.08
C GLY A 22 -1.79 -0.63 -1.38
N MET A 23 -1.25 -1.28 -2.41
CA MET A 23 -1.04 -0.69 -3.74
C MET A 23 -1.87 -1.44 -4.80
N ILE A 24 -2.77 -0.72 -5.45
CA ILE A 24 -3.82 -1.24 -6.35
C ILE A 24 -3.51 -1.10 -7.84
N SER A 25 -2.42 -0.41 -8.21
CA SER A 25 -1.92 -0.39 -9.59
C SER A 25 -0.40 -0.23 -9.63
N PRO A 26 0.27 -0.63 -10.73
CA PRO A 26 1.69 -0.39 -10.94
C PRO A 26 2.07 1.09 -10.84
N LEU A 27 3.32 1.39 -10.44
CA LEU A 27 3.84 2.76 -10.42
C LEU A 27 4.10 3.25 -11.85
N PRO A 28 3.52 4.39 -12.27
CA PRO A 28 3.79 4.95 -13.58
C PRO A 28 5.27 5.32 -13.77
N PRO A 29 5.87 5.03 -14.95
CA PRO A 29 7.31 5.22 -15.17
C PRO A 29 7.84 6.63 -14.89
N GLN A 30 7.02 7.67 -15.04
CA GLN A 30 7.41 9.06 -14.78
C GLN A 30 7.75 9.36 -13.32
N PHE A 31 7.40 8.47 -12.39
CA PHE A 31 7.78 8.58 -10.98
C PHE A 31 9.12 7.89 -10.66
N CYS A 32 9.74 7.26 -11.65
CA CYS A 32 11.07 6.67 -11.54
C CYS A 32 12.12 7.58 -12.22
N PRO A 33 13.27 7.86 -11.58
CA PRO A 33 13.64 7.44 -10.22
C PRO A 33 12.85 8.19 -9.14
N LEU A 34 12.72 7.56 -7.96
CA LEU A 34 12.01 8.10 -6.80
C LEU A 34 12.68 9.38 -6.28
N SER A 35 12.22 10.52 -6.78
CA SER A 35 12.78 11.87 -6.52
C SER A 35 11.66 12.88 -6.22
N TYR A 36 10.52 12.37 -5.80
CA TYR A 36 9.40 13.21 -5.41
C TYR A 36 9.68 13.92 -4.10
N THR A 37 9.15 15.13 -3.98
CA THR A 37 9.26 15.94 -2.78
C THR A 37 7.88 16.51 -2.47
N ILE A 38 7.52 16.57 -1.19
CA ILE A 38 6.17 16.96 -0.76
C ILE A 38 5.75 18.30 -1.37
N ASP A 39 6.66 19.26 -1.53
CA ASP A 39 6.36 20.59 -2.08
C ASP A 39 5.80 20.60 -3.51
N LYS A 40 5.91 19.50 -4.27
CA LYS A 40 5.31 19.31 -5.61
C LYS A 40 3.79 19.06 -5.58
N GLY A 41 3.19 18.87 -4.40
CA GLY A 41 1.74 18.79 -4.21
C GLY A 41 1.13 17.37 -4.17
N PRO A 42 -0.20 17.22 -4.26
CA PRO A 42 -0.85 15.91 -4.20
C PRO A 42 -0.72 15.12 -5.52
N ILE A 43 -0.56 13.80 -5.43
CA ILE A 43 -0.42 12.93 -6.62
C ILE A 43 -1.77 12.27 -6.96
N ARG A 44 -2.40 12.76 -8.03
CA ARG A 44 -3.73 12.36 -8.47
C ARG A 44 -3.71 11.08 -9.32
N HIS A 45 -3.41 9.96 -8.68
CA HIS A 45 -3.33 8.67 -9.37
C HIS A 45 -3.90 7.56 -8.46
N ASN A 46 -4.54 6.55 -9.05
CA ASN A 46 -5.09 5.42 -8.28
C ASN A 46 -4.00 4.38 -8.00
N LEU A 47 -3.01 4.71 -7.16
CA LEU A 47 -1.88 3.82 -6.86
C LEU A 47 -2.05 3.12 -5.52
N ILE A 48 -2.13 3.91 -4.45
CA ILE A 48 -2.27 3.42 -3.08
C ILE A 48 -3.73 3.54 -2.66
N GLU A 49 -4.23 2.56 -1.91
CA GLU A 49 -5.54 2.63 -1.28
C GLU A 49 -5.46 2.75 0.24
N GLY A 50 -6.54 3.27 0.84
CA GLY A 50 -6.69 3.38 2.29
C GLY A 50 -7.29 2.15 2.97
N GLY A 51 -7.62 1.09 2.23
CA GLY A 51 -8.24 -0.12 2.76
C GLY A 51 -7.31 -1.03 3.56
N LEU A 52 -5.99 -0.82 3.45
CA LEU A 52 -5.00 -1.52 4.26
C LEU A 52 -3.88 -0.57 4.74
N ILE A 53 -3.70 -0.54 6.05
CA ILE A 53 -2.59 0.12 6.72
C ILE A 53 -2.10 -0.75 7.89
N GLY A 54 -0.78 -0.85 8.08
CA GLY A 54 -0.22 -1.65 9.17
C GLY A 54 1.19 -1.24 9.55
N GLY A 55 1.63 -1.62 10.75
CA GLY A 55 2.96 -1.32 11.29
C GLY A 55 2.97 -1.39 12.81
N THR A 56 4.15 -1.20 13.41
CA THR A 56 4.27 -1.03 14.86
C THR A 56 3.64 0.29 15.31
N SER A 57 3.37 0.44 16.60
CA SER A 57 2.81 1.70 17.15
C SER A 57 3.65 2.92 16.74
N ASP A 58 4.98 2.81 16.78
CA ASP A 58 5.90 3.89 16.41
C ASP A 58 5.79 4.27 14.93
N VAL A 59 5.64 3.27 14.05
CA VAL A 59 5.41 3.50 12.63
C VAL A 59 4.08 4.20 12.38
N ILE A 60 3.01 3.80 13.08
CA ILE A 60 1.70 4.45 12.97
C ILE A 60 1.73 5.89 13.49
N HIS A 61 2.46 6.16 14.59
CA HIS A 61 2.67 7.52 15.09
C HIS A 61 3.41 8.38 14.07
N TRP A 62 4.50 7.86 13.49
CA TRP A 62 5.23 8.56 12.42
C TRP A 62 4.32 8.86 11.22
N TRP A 63 3.58 7.87 10.74
CA TRP A 63 2.67 8.03 9.60
C TRP A 63 1.63 9.12 9.87
N THR A 64 1.01 9.08 11.05
CA THR A 64 -0.01 10.05 11.46
C THR A 64 0.56 11.47 11.47
N SER A 65 1.76 11.65 12.02
CA SER A 65 2.45 12.94 12.03
C SER A 65 2.70 13.46 10.61
N VAL A 66 3.30 12.63 9.75
CA VAL A 66 3.63 13.01 8.37
C VAL A 66 2.38 13.29 7.55
N PHE A 67 1.32 12.51 7.73
CA PHE A 67 0.05 12.69 7.01
C PHE A 67 -0.58 14.06 7.31
N TYR A 68 -0.71 14.42 8.58
CA TYR A 68 -1.28 15.71 8.97
C TYR A 68 -0.34 16.89 8.68
N GLU A 69 0.98 16.70 8.80
CA GLU A 69 1.95 17.73 8.38
C GLU A 69 1.87 17.99 6.88
N THR A 70 1.74 16.95 6.06
CA THR A 70 1.56 17.07 4.61
C THR A 70 0.29 17.84 4.26
N ILE A 71 -0.82 17.59 4.98
CA ILE A 71 -2.05 18.36 4.84
C ILE A 71 -1.79 19.86 5.10
N ASN A 72 -1.11 20.20 6.18
CA ASN A 72 -0.79 21.59 6.52
C ASN A 72 0.09 22.25 5.43
N ILE A 73 1.08 21.53 4.90
CA ILE A 73 1.92 22.02 3.80
C ILE A 73 1.07 22.30 2.55
N TYR A 74 0.13 21.40 2.22
CA TYR A 74 -0.69 21.56 1.01
C TYR A 74 -1.70 22.69 1.14
N ILE A 75 -2.33 22.83 2.30
CA ILE A 75 -3.22 23.95 2.59
C ILE A 75 -2.46 25.28 2.50
N SER A 76 -1.27 25.39 3.11
CA SER A 76 -0.49 26.64 3.06
C SER A 76 -0.02 27.03 1.65
N LYS A 77 0.06 26.06 0.72
CA LYS A 77 0.39 26.26 -0.69
C LYS A 77 -0.84 26.37 -1.62
N ASN A 78 -2.05 26.41 -1.07
CA ASN A 78 -3.32 26.42 -1.82
C ASN A 78 -3.50 25.19 -2.74
N PHE A 79 -2.93 24.03 -2.38
CA PHE A 79 -3.21 22.78 -3.08
C PHE A 79 -4.53 22.18 -2.61
N PHE A 80 -5.40 21.82 -3.57
CA PHE A 80 -6.63 21.09 -3.28
C PHE A 80 -6.35 19.60 -3.03
N ILE A 81 -6.66 19.15 -1.81
CA ILE A 81 -6.53 17.76 -1.35
C ILE A 81 -7.89 17.07 -1.53
N GLY A 82 -8.12 16.47 -2.71
CA GLY A 82 -9.42 15.88 -3.05
C GLY A 82 -9.68 14.49 -2.49
N LYS A 83 -8.63 13.71 -2.20
CA LYS A 83 -8.69 12.34 -1.67
C LYS A 83 -7.47 12.08 -0.80
N ASP A 84 -7.64 11.28 0.24
CA ASP A 84 -6.58 10.77 1.12
C ASP A 84 -5.51 10.00 0.32
N GLN A 85 -5.91 9.21 -0.66
CA GLN A 85 -5.00 8.49 -1.58
C GLN A 85 -3.98 9.42 -2.24
N TYR A 86 -4.35 10.66 -2.54
CA TYR A 86 -3.45 11.60 -3.19
C TYR A 86 -2.33 12.09 -2.26
N LEU A 87 -2.61 12.15 -0.96
CA LEU A 87 -1.60 12.37 0.08
C LEU A 87 -0.75 11.12 0.26
N MET A 88 -1.37 9.95 0.33
CA MET A 88 -0.66 8.69 0.53
C MET A 88 0.37 8.45 -0.56
N ASN A 89 0.00 8.68 -1.83
CA ASN A 89 0.92 8.61 -2.96
C ASN A 89 2.11 9.56 -2.82
N ALA A 90 1.85 10.82 -2.44
CA ALA A 90 2.89 11.83 -2.30
C ALA A 90 3.85 11.52 -1.14
N ILE A 91 3.32 11.05 -0.01
CA ILE A 91 4.10 10.62 1.15
C ILE A 91 4.93 9.39 0.80
N ALA A 92 4.34 8.40 0.12
CA ALA A 92 5.06 7.21 -0.30
C ALA A 92 6.25 7.53 -1.21
N LEU A 93 6.03 8.38 -2.22
CA LEU A 93 7.07 8.78 -3.14
C LEU A 93 8.13 9.69 -2.49
N THR A 94 7.81 10.37 -1.38
CA THR A 94 8.79 11.18 -0.62
C THR A 94 9.59 10.34 0.38
N TYR A 95 8.98 9.33 1.02
CA TYR A 95 9.61 8.54 2.08
C TYR A 95 9.67 7.04 1.75
N PRO A 96 10.25 6.64 0.60
CA PRO A 96 10.16 5.25 0.15
C PRO A 96 10.77 4.25 1.13
N HIS A 97 11.89 4.59 1.77
CA HIS A 97 12.57 3.74 2.75
C HIS A 97 11.78 3.44 4.03
N ARG A 98 10.68 4.16 4.26
CA ARG A 98 9.82 4.02 5.44
C ARG A 98 8.59 3.15 5.16
N ILE A 99 8.43 2.64 3.94
CA ILE A 99 7.19 1.99 3.49
C ILE A 99 7.49 0.65 2.81
N ASN A 100 6.69 -0.35 3.15
CA ASN A 100 6.49 -1.55 2.36
C ASN A 100 5.13 -1.48 1.66
N MET A 101 5.04 -2.05 0.46
CA MET A 101 3.80 -2.14 -0.30
C MET A 101 3.33 -3.58 -0.40
N ILE A 102 2.04 -3.83 -0.22
CA ILE A 102 1.37 -5.03 -0.75
C ILE A 102 0.83 -4.71 -2.14
N LEU A 103 1.33 -5.40 -3.15
CA LEU A 103 0.97 -5.20 -4.56
C LEU A 103 -0.32 -5.96 -4.90
N SER A 104 -1.49 -5.40 -4.58
CA SER A 104 -2.77 -6.08 -4.78
C SER A 104 -3.11 -6.35 -6.24
N PHE A 105 -2.62 -5.53 -7.16
CA PHE A 105 -2.73 -5.75 -8.62
C PHE A 105 -1.95 -6.97 -9.12
N ARG A 106 -1.04 -7.52 -8.31
CA ARG A 106 -0.35 -8.79 -8.59
C ARG A 106 -1.08 -9.97 -7.97
N THR A 107 -2.14 -9.71 -7.22
CA THR A 107 -2.95 -10.77 -6.62
C THR A 107 -3.98 -11.30 -7.61
N SER A 108 -4.29 -12.58 -7.52
CA SER A 108 -5.40 -13.19 -8.25
C SER A 108 -6.74 -13.03 -7.51
N CYS A 109 -6.80 -12.15 -6.51
CA CYS A 109 -7.84 -12.14 -5.47
C CYS A 109 -9.12 -11.36 -5.85
N GLY A 110 -9.43 -11.27 -7.14
CA GLY A 110 -10.61 -10.57 -7.64
C GLY A 110 -10.38 -9.06 -7.78
N ASP A 111 -11.22 -8.25 -7.15
CA ASP A 111 -11.10 -6.78 -7.18
C ASP A 111 -9.87 -6.32 -6.37
N VAL A 112 -9.00 -5.56 -7.03
CA VAL A 112 -7.75 -5.03 -6.44
C VAL A 112 -7.98 -4.14 -5.22
N TRP A 113 -9.17 -3.51 -5.11
CA TRP A 113 -9.58 -2.69 -3.97
C TRP A 113 -9.97 -3.51 -2.73
N PHE A 114 -10.27 -4.80 -2.91
CA PHE A 114 -10.72 -5.66 -1.83
C PHE A 114 -9.83 -6.90 -1.65
N ALA A 115 -8.77 -7.02 -2.44
CA ALA A 115 -7.87 -8.16 -2.48
C ALA A 115 -7.21 -8.48 -1.13
N PHE A 116 -7.00 -7.49 -0.26
CA PHE A 116 -6.38 -7.69 1.06
C PHE A 116 -7.24 -8.55 2.01
N GLY A 117 -8.56 -8.45 1.87
CA GLY A 117 -9.52 -9.26 2.62
C GLY A 117 -9.26 -10.75 2.41
N PRO A 118 -9.45 -11.27 1.18
CA PRO A 118 -9.11 -12.64 0.82
C PRO A 118 -7.64 -12.96 1.06
N LEU A 119 -6.69 -12.08 0.75
CA LEU A 119 -5.25 -12.35 0.87
C LEU A 119 -4.85 -12.69 2.31
N LEU A 120 -5.35 -11.92 3.29
CA LEU A 120 -5.06 -12.05 4.71
C LEU A 120 -6.05 -12.95 5.47
N ALA A 121 -7.06 -13.49 4.79
CA ALA A 121 -8.02 -14.42 5.38
C ALA A 121 -7.45 -15.84 5.50
N ASN A 122 -8.05 -16.65 6.38
CA ASN A 122 -7.69 -18.06 6.47
C ASN A 122 -8.24 -18.86 5.28
N GLN A 123 -7.75 -20.08 5.06
CA GLN A 123 -8.15 -20.95 3.94
C GLN A 123 -9.66 -21.20 3.87
N ALA A 124 -10.33 -21.39 5.01
CA ALA A 124 -11.77 -21.65 5.06
C ALA A 124 -12.60 -20.39 4.74
N GLU A 125 -12.09 -19.20 5.04
CA GLU A 125 -12.72 -17.92 4.70
C GLU A 125 -12.48 -17.53 3.24
N LYS A 126 -11.28 -17.80 2.70
CA LYS A 126 -10.96 -17.59 1.27
C LYS A 126 -11.98 -18.25 0.33
N GLN A 127 -12.50 -19.42 0.72
CA GLN A 127 -13.50 -20.17 -0.04
C GLN A 127 -14.94 -19.61 0.07
N LYS A 128 -15.21 -18.77 1.08
CA LYS A 128 -16.55 -18.21 1.36
C LYS A 128 -16.73 -16.78 0.85
N LEU A 129 -15.64 -16.06 0.57
CA LEU A 129 -15.70 -14.68 0.08
C LEU A 129 -16.22 -14.67 -1.36
N THR A 130 -17.49 -14.31 -1.53
CA THR A 130 -18.21 -14.25 -2.82
C THR A 130 -17.64 -13.23 -3.81
N PHE A 131 -16.80 -12.30 -3.36
CA PHE A 131 -16.06 -11.35 -4.23
C PHE A 131 -14.78 -11.96 -4.81
N SER A 132 -14.38 -13.14 -4.36
CA SER A 132 -13.19 -13.85 -4.84
C SER A 132 -13.56 -14.78 -6.00
N LYS A 133 -13.26 -14.36 -7.23
CA LYS A 133 -12.59 -15.34 -8.10
C LYS A 133 -11.34 -15.77 -7.31
N THR A 134 -11.18 -17.06 -7.10
CA THR A 134 -10.24 -17.69 -6.15
C THR A 134 -8.91 -16.95 -6.01
N CYS A 135 -8.65 -16.42 -4.82
CA CYS A 135 -7.34 -15.92 -4.40
C CYS A 135 -6.40 -17.14 -4.27
N GLN A 136 -5.79 -17.56 -5.38
CA GLN A 136 -4.96 -18.77 -5.43
C GLN A 136 -3.63 -18.51 -4.72
N HIS A 137 -3.38 -19.27 -3.66
CA HIS A 137 -2.09 -19.47 -2.95
C HIS A 137 -0.99 -18.47 -3.31
N GLN A 138 -1.07 -17.26 -2.75
CA GLN A 138 0.03 -16.32 -2.84
C GLN A 138 0.82 -16.33 -1.54
N ASN A 139 2.13 -16.52 -1.69
CA ASN A 139 3.07 -16.27 -0.61
C ASN A 139 3.18 -14.76 -0.42
N LEU A 140 2.90 -14.26 0.79
CA LEU A 140 2.90 -12.83 1.08
C LEU A 140 4.26 -12.18 0.79
N SER A 141 5.36 -12.93 0.93
CA SER A 141 6.69 -12.44 0.58
C SER A 141 6.89 -12.16 -0.92
N GLU A 142 6.03 -12.71 -1.80
CA GLU A 142 6.09 -12.47 -3.24
C GLU A 142 5.37 -11.20 -3.68
N VAL A 143 4.48 -10.68 -2.84
CA VAL A 143 3.66 -9.50 -3.12
C VAL A 143 3.94 -8.33 -2.17
N ILE A 144 4.77 -8.53 -1.15
CA ILE A 144 5.27 -7.47 -0.27
C ILE A 144 6.66 -7.06 -0.72
N ILE A 145 6.86 -5.76 -0.93
CA ILE A 145 8.17 -5.20 -1.29
C ILE A 145 8.47 -3.91 -0.53
N PRO A 146 9.75 -3.58 -0.27
CA PRO A 146 10.16 -2.22 0.06
C PRO A 146 9.77 -1.26 -1.06
N PHE A 147 9.24 -0.08 -0.74
CA PHE A 147 8.79 0.84 -1.78
C PHE A 147 9.96 1.45 -2.56
N GLU A 148 11.14 1.57 -1.97
CA GLU A 148 12.35 2.02 -2.67
C GLU A 148 12.76 1.11 -3.85
N ASP A 149 12.36 -0.16 -3.81
CA ASP A 149 12.72 -1.14 -4.84
C ASP A 149 11.70 -1.14 -6.01
N ILE A 150 10.58 -0.42 -5.90
CA ILE A 150 9.47 -0.43 -6.87
C ILE A 150 9.90 -0.08 -8.32
N CYS A 151 10.93 0.77 -8.47
CA CYS A 151 11.40 1.22 -9.78
C CYS A 151 12.34 0.24 -10.49
N ILE A 152 12.94 -0.69 -9.74
CA ILE A 152 13.84 -1.71 -10.28
C ILE A 152 13.21 -3.10 -10.24
N ASP A 153 12.05 -3.22 -9.59
CA ASP A 153 11.30 -4.45 -9.53
C ASP A 153 10.73 -4.83 -10.91
N PRO A 154 11.18 -5.93 -11.53
CA PRO A 154 10.64 -6.37 -12.81
C PRO A 154 9.14 -6.70 -12.73
N ARG A 155 8.58 -6.92 -11.53
CA ARG A 155 7.14 -7.12 -11.29
C ARG A 155 6.31 -5.85 -11.47
N ASN A 156 6.93 -4.67 -11.41
CA ASN A 156 6.26 -3.37 -11.54
C ASN A 156 6.33 -2.80 -12.97
N VAL A 157 7.08 -3.44 -13.88
CA VAL A 157 7.08 -3.09 -15.30
C VAL A 157 5.85 -3.73 -15.96
N ILE A 158 4.91 -2.90 -16.41
CA ILE A 158 3.82 -3.34 -17.29
C ILE A 158 4.48 -3.82 -18.59
N GLN A 159 4.39 -5.13 -18.90
CA GLN A 159 4.64 -5.64 -20.25
C GLN A 159 3.46 -5.31 -21.15
#